data_AF-A0A840KIK6-F1
#
_entry.id   AF-A0A840KIK6-F1
#
_cell.length_a   1.000
_cell.length_b   1.000
_cell.length_c   1.000
_cell.angle_alpha   90.00
_cell.angle_beta   90.00
_cell.angle_gamma   90.00
#
_symmetry.space_group_name_H-M   'P 1'
#
loop_
_entity.id
_entity.type
_entity.pdbx_description
1 polymer ?
#
loop_
_entity_poly.entity_id
_entity_poly.type
_entity_poly.pdbx_seq_one_letter_code
_entity_poly.pdbx_strand_id
1 'polypeptide(L)'
;MKTIYNSIREEVVKHPKVNNSVLGNVSEWKRSHYIILSEIIKDELSEAEELKGGKKFEIGNTISHVTLQRFFENDYQDKTHNDLRFLKTLDKICIFLGYKDLNAYILAIKDKKQQPEQSGDRTFLTQMVYDYCATVFEFYKNFPDHRTEVFKNLVFEDSPFLERASHFSKELCERDFQLITKNNRSNYEVFDIHIVTDEPDKKILESQEFWNLLFRVGETGEEHFVNQLNTQIYFIRKINNVWKIWDNYNPDAGRLNHKK
;
A
#
# COMPACT_ATOMS: atom_id res chain seq x y z
N MET A 1 7.55 2.62 3.73
CA MET A 1 6.96 3.94 3.34
C MET A 1 7.98 5.07 3.20
N LYS A 2 8.85 5.34 4.19
CA LYS A 2 9.95 6.33 4.04
C LYS A 2 10.76 6.09 2.77
N THR A 3 10.96 4.84 2.38
CA THR A 3 11.69 4.40 1.18
C THR A 3 11.07 4.83 -0.16
N ILE A 4 9.74 4.74 -0.35
CA ILE A 4 9.09 5.15 -1.60
C ILE A 4 9.04 6.68 -1.68
N TYR A 5 8.66 7.37 -0.60
CA TYR A 5 8.61 8.83 -0.61
C TYR A 5 10.00 9.45 -0.76
N ASN A 6 11.01 8.89 -0.08
CA ASN A 6 12.39 9.31 -0.28
C ASN A 6 12.85 9.03 -1.72
N SER A 7 12.51 7.87 -2.29
CA SER A 7 12.80 7.57 -3.70
C SER A 7 12.17 8.60 -4.64
N ILE A 8 10.88 8.92 -4.44
CA ILE A 8 10.18 9.96 -5.21
C ILE A 8 10.89 11.31 -5.05
N ARG A 9 11.23 11.72 -3.83
CA ARG A 9 11.94 12.99 -3.57
C ARG A 9 13.27 13.02 -4.28
N GLU A 10 14.05 11.95 -4.19
CA GLU A 10 15.35 11.83 -4.85
C GLU A 10 15.21 11.92 -6.38
N GLU A 11 14.22 11.24 -6.95
CA GLU A 11 13.94 11.32 -8.40
C GLU A 11 13.47 12.71 -8.82
N VAL A 12 12.65 13.38 -8.01
CA VAL A 12 12.24 14.78 -8.30
C VAL A 12 13.44 15.71 -8.28
N VAL A 13 14.35 15.60 -7.31
CA VAL A 13 15.57 16.43 -7.27
C VAL A 13 16.45 16.15 -8.49
N LYS A 14 16.54 14.89 -8.93
CA LYS A 14 17.31 14.47 -10.11
C LYS A 14 16.62 14.78 -11.45
N HIS A 15 15.34 15.13 -11.44
CA HIS A 15 14.58 15.35 -12.66
C HIS A 15 15.23 16.48 -13.50
N PRO A 16 15.45 16.31 -14.82
CA PRO A 16 16.20 17.28 -15.61
C PRO A 16 15.67 18.72 -15.52
N LYS A 17 14.35 18.91 -15.51
CA LYS A 17 13.74 20.24 -15.38
C LYS A 17 13.91 20.86 -13.99
N VAL A 18 14.15 20.06 -12.95
CA VAL A 18 14.45 20.53 -11.59
C VAL A 18 15.94 20.78 -11.45
N ASN A 19 16.78 19.81 -11.80
CA ASN A 19 18.23 19.88 -11.67
C ASN A 19 18.87 20.97 -12.55
N ASN A 20 18.32 21.23 -13.75
CA ASN A 20 18.80 22.30 -14.63
C ASN A 20 18.23 23.69 -14.28
N SER A 21 17.40 23.79 -13.24
CA SER A 21 16.86 25.05 -12.74
C SER A 21 17.69 25.59 -11.56
N VAL A 22 17.27 26.72 -11.00
CA VAL A 22 17.85 27.28 -9.76
C VAL A 22 17.82 26.25 -8.61
N LEU A 23 16.89 25.29 -8.63
CA LEU A 23 16.73 24.26 -7.60
C LEU A 23 17.90 23.27 -7.54
N GLY A 24 18.61 23.03 -8.66
CA GLY A 24 19.79 22.14 -8.69
C GLY A 24 21.06 22.77 -8.12
N ASN A 25 21.08 24.10 -7.96
CA ASN A 25 22.23 24.85 -7.47
C ASN A 25 22.22 25.08 -5.94
N VAL A 26 21.21 24.57 -5.24
CA VAL A 26 21.01 24.77 -3.80
C VAL A 26 20.85 23.44 -3.08
N SER A 27 21.57 23.26 -1.98
CA SER A 27 21.53 22.03 -1.18
C SER A 27 20.30 21.94 -0.28
N GLU A 28 19.71 23.09 0.07
CA GLU A 28 18.51 23.18 0.91
C GLU A 28 17.48 24.10 0.27
N TRP A 29 16.23 23.61 0.20
CA TRP A 29 15.13 24.38 -0.35
C TRP A 29 14.46 25.24 0.72
N LYS A 30 14.01 26.42 0.28
CA LYS A 30 13.30 27.42 1.08
C LYS A 30 11.93 27.60 0.43
N ARG A 31 11.02 28.33 1.08
CA ARG A 31 9.68 28.59 0.53
C ARG A 31 9.66 29.02 -0.94
N SER A 32 10.56 29.93 -1.34
CA SER A 32 10.69 30.40 -2.73
C SER A 32 11.05 29.27 -3.71
N HIS A 33 11.88 28.31 -3.29
CA HIS A 33 12.26 27.14 -4.07
C HIS A 33 11.06 26.21 -4.29
N TYR A 34 10.20 26.00 -3.29
CA TYR A 34 8.97 25.22 -3.46
C TYR A 34 7.93 25.89 -4.37
N ILE A 35 7.92 27.23 -4.44
CA ILE A 35 7.09 27.98 -5.42
C ILE A 35 7.59 27.69 -6.84
N ILE A 36 8.90 27.73 -7.06
CA ILE A 36 9.50 27.40 -8.36
C ILE A 36 9.19 25.95 -8.75
N LEU A 37 9.37 25.00 -7.82
CA LEU A 37 9.05 23.59 -8.06
C LEU A 37 7.57 23.37 -8.41
N SER A 38 6.67 24.08 -7.72
CA SER A 38 5.23 24.05 -7.99
C SER A 38 4.91 24.45 -9.44
N GLU A 39 5.55 25.51 -9.95
CA GLU A 39 5.34 25.94 -11.34
C GLU A 39 5.97 24.94 -12.33
N ILE A 40 7.19 24.45 -12.08
CA ILE A 40 7.82 23.43 -12.94
C ILE A 40 6.94 22.19 -13.07
N ILE A 41 6.40 21.68 -11.96
CA ILE A 41 5.52 20.51 -11.96
C ILE A 41 4.22 20.83 -12.72
N LYS A 42 3.60 21.98 -12.45
CA LYS A 42 2.36 22.40 -13.10
C LYS A 42 2.50 22.47 -14.63
N ASP A 43 3.60 23.03 -15.13
CA ASP A 43 3.87 23.15 -16.55
C ASP A 43 4.06 21.77 -17.22
N GLU A 44 4.63 20.79 -16.50
CA GLU A 44 4.68 19.41 -16.99
C GLU A 44 3.29 18.77 -17.04
N LEU A 45 2.54 18.91 -15.94
CA LEU A 45 1.25 18.27 -15.77
C LEU A 45 0.18 18.84 -16.70
N SER A 46 0.33 20.08 -17.19
CA SER A 46 -0.56 20.62 -18.22
C SER A 46 -0.40 19.94 -19.57
N GLU A 47 0.78 19.42 -19.88
CA GLU A 47 1.10 18.76 -21.15
C GLU A 47 1.01 17.23 -21.07
N ALA A 48 1.01 16.66 -19.86
CA ALA A 48 0.94 15.22 -19.61
C ALA A 48 -0.31 14.57 -20.23
N GLU A 49 -0.10 13.51 -21.01
CA GLU A 49 -1.20 12.78 -21.68
C GLU A 49 -2.10 12.07 -20.67
N GLU A 50 -1.51 11.62 -19.57
CA GLU A 50 -2.13 10.98 -18.41
C GLU A 50 -3.20 11.88 -17.77
N LEU A 51 -3.10 13.20 -17.94
CA LEU A 51 -4.00 14.19 -17.36
C LEU A 51 -4.94 14.83 -18.40
N LYS A 52 -5.21 14.16 -19.51
CA LYS A 52 -6.27 14.54 -20.46
C LYS A 52 -7.63 13.96 -20.07
N GLY A 53 -8.71 14.60 -20.51
CA GLY A 53 -10.08 14.12 -20.31
C GLY A 53 -10.54 14.06 -18.84
N GLY A 54 -11.27 13.00 -18.47
CA GLY A 54 -11.87 12.83 -17.13
C GLY A 54 -10.85 12.83 -15.98
N LYS A 55 -9.65 12.28 -16.20
CA LYS A 55 -8.58 12.21 -15.19
C LYS A 55 -8.12 13.59 -14.72
N LYS A 56 -8.18 14.60 -15.61
CA LYS A 56 -7.88 16.01 -15.27
C LYS A 56 -8.79 16.55 -14.16
N PHE A 57 -10.08 16.23 -14.25
CA PHE A 57 -11.09 16.71 -13.31
C PHE A 57 -11.01 15.99 -11.96
N GLU A 58 -10.55 14.74 -11.96
CA GLU A 58 -10.42 13.93 -10.75
C GLU A 58 -9.15 14.24 -9.94
N ILE A 59 -8.02 14.45 -10.62
CA ILE A 59 -6.69 14.56 -9.99
C ILE A 59 -6.21 16.03 -9.93
N GLY A 60 -6.60 16.84 -10.91
CA GLY A 60 -6.05 18.19 -11.13
C GLY A 60 -4.63 18.15 -11.70
N ASN A 61 -4.13 19.31 -12.13
CA ASN A 61 -2.79 19.46 -12.72
C ASN A 61 -1.87 20.40 -11.92
N THR A 62 -2.22 20.69 -10.66
CA THR A 62 -1.45 21.60 -9.80
C THR A 62 -1.17 20.96 -8.44
N ILE A 63 -0.02 21.28 -7.86
CA ILE A 63 0.33 20.96 -6.47
C ILE A 63 0.78 22.28 -5.83
N SER A 64 0.24 22.66 -4.68
CA SER A 64 0.65 23.91 -4.04
C SER A 64 2.08 23.81 -3.48
N HIS A 65 2.80 24.93 -3.48
CA HIS A 65 4.12 25.02 -2.86
C HIS A 65 4.14 24.61 -1.38
N VAL A 66 3.05 24.84 -0.63
CA VAL A 66 2.90 24.42 0.77
C VAL A 66 2.82 22.90 0.88
N THR A 67 2.07 22.25 -0.03
CA THR A 67 1.99 20.79 -0.07
C THR A 67 3.34 20.18 -0.44
N LEU A 68 4.06 20.74 -1.42
CA LEU A 68 5.40 20.28 -1.78
C LEU A 68 6.40 20.48 -0.62
N GLN A 69 6.33 21.61 0.08
CA GLN A 69 7.17 21.87 1.23
C GLN A 69 6.98 20.79 2.31
N ARG A 70 5.73 20.52 2.71
CA ARG A 70 5.42 19.43 3.66
C ARG A 70 5.88 18.08 3.14
N PHE A 71 5.74 17.86 1.82
CA PHE A 71 6.20 16.64 1.19
C PHE A 71 7.71 16.46 1.29
N PHE A 72 8.54 17.48 1.12
CA PHE A 72 9.99 17.32 1.22
C PHE A 72 10.51 17.36 2.65
N GLU A 73 9.89 18.15 3.53
CA GLU A 73 10.35 18.35 4.92
C GLU A 73 9.89 17.25 5.90
N ASN A 74 9.24 16.18 5.42
CA ASN A 74 8.69 15.10 6.24
C ASN A 74 7.65 15.57 7.29
N ASP A 75 6.97 16.69 7.06
CA ASP A 75 6.01 17.28 8.01
C ASP A 75 4.61 16.64 7.90
N TYR A 76 4.57 15.31 7.71
CA TYR A 76 3.34 14.55 7.74
C TYR A 76 3.28 13.73 9.03
N GLN A 77 2.26 14.00 9.85
CA GLN A 77 1.86 13.08 10.92
C GLN A 77 1.35 11.78 10.28
N ASP A 78 1.48 10.64 10.96
CA ASP A 78 1.10 9.30 10.44
C ASP A 78 -0.32 9.25 9.85
N LYS A 79 -1.23 10.11 10.33
CA LYS A 79 -2.61 10.24 9.83
C LYS A 79 -2.73 10.84 8.42
N THR A 80 -1.74 11.58 7.94
CA THR A 80 -1.79 12.28 6.64
C THR A 80 -1.48 11.36 5.45
N HIS A 81 -0.84 10.22 5.70
CA HIS A 81 -0.52 9.23 4.66
C HIS A 81 -1.77 8.54 4.07
N ASN A 82 -2.90 8.59 4.77
CA ASN A 82 -4.19 8.00 4.37
C ASN A 82 -5.15 9.02 3.73
N ASP A 83 -4.74 10.28 3.59
CA ASP A 83 -5.57 11.32 2.97
C ASP A 83 -5.61 11.09 1.45
N LEU A 84 -6.81 10.95 0.87
CA LEU A 84 -7.01 10.88 -0.58
C LEU A 84 -6.33 12.06 -1.30
N ARG A 85 -6.26 13.23 -0.66
CA ARG A 85 -5.54 14.41 -1.17
C ARG A 85 -4.03 14.17 -1.24
N PHE A 86 -3.47 13.45 -0.29
CA PHE A 86 -2.06 13.08 -0.27
C PHE A 86 -1.76 12.04 -1.37
N LEU A 87 -2.59 11.01 -1.53
CA LEU A 87 -2.44 10.04 -2.62
C LEU A 87 -2.53 10.69 -4.00
N LYS A 88 -3.50 11.59 -4.21
CA LYS A 88 -3.58 12.40 -5.45
C LYS A 88 -2.34 13.28 -5.67
N THR A 89 -1.69 13.73 -4.60
CA THR A 89 -0.44 14.49 -4.68
C THR A 89 0.69 13.59 -5.17
N LEU A 90 0.81 12.38 -4.64
CA LEU A 90 1.79 11.39 -5.08
C LEU A 90 1.57 10.98 -6.54
N ASP A 91 0.33 10.75 -6.96
CA ASP A 91 -0.01 10.48 -8.36
C ASP A 91 0.50 11.57 -9.29
N LYS A 92 0.24 12.85 -8.95
CA LYS A 92 0.73 13.98 -9.74
C LYS A 92 2.25 14.04 -9.80
N ILE A 93 2.94 13.76 -8.68
CA ILE A 93 4.41 13.73 -8.69
C ILE A 93 4.93 12.57 -9.56
N CYS A 94 4.28 11.40 -9.51
CA CYS A 94 4.67 10.26 -10.36
C CYS A 94 4.43 10.54 -11.85
N ILE A 95 3.33 11.22 -12.18
CA ILE A 95 3.06 11.71 -13.55
C ILE A 95 4.13 12.71 -14.00
N PHE A 96 4.49 13.65 -13.13
CA PHE A 96 5.60 14.57 -13.37
C PHE A 96 6.93 13.83 -13.63
N LEU A 97 7.17 12.70 -12.96
CA LEU A 97 8.35 11.86 -13.17
C LEU A 97 8.27 10.96 -14.43
N GLY A 98 7.18 11.06 -15.21
CA GLY A 98 6.99 10.31 -16.45
C GLY A 98 6.31 8.94 -16.29
N TYR A 99 5.68 8.67 -15.15
CA TYR A 99 4.92 7.44 -14.91
C TYR A 99 3.41 7.68 -15.06
N LYS A 100 2.64 6.63 -15.38
CA LYS A 100 1.19 6.77 -15.59
C LYS A 100 0.42 7.26 -14.35
N ASP A 101 0.89 6.84 -13.18
CA ASP A 101 0.35 7.08 -11.84
C ASP A 101 1.33 6.51 -10.79
N LEU A 102 0.98 6.62 -9.51
CA LEU A 102 1.75 6.07 -8.40
C LEU A 102 1.94 4.55 -8.52
N ASN A 103 0.93 3.81 -8.98
CA ASN A 103 1.02 2.36 -9.14
C ASN A 103 2.06 1.97 -10.20
N ALA A 104 2.05 2.65 -11.34
CA ALA A 104 3.06 2.44 -12.38
C ALA A 104 4.48 2.74 -11.88
N TYR A 105 4.64 3.79 -11.05
CA TYR A 105 5.91 4.10 -10.41
C TYR A 105 6.40 2.98 -9.47
N ILE A 106 5.52 2.49 -8.60
CA ILE A 106 5.84 1.42 -7.65
C ILE A 106 6.26 0.16 -8.40
N LEU A 107 5.57 -0.20 -9.47
CA LEU A 107 5.94 -1.35 -10.32
C LEU A 107 7.31 -1.14 -10.98
N ALA A 108 7.58 0.04 -11.53
CA ALA A 108 8.85 0.31 -12.21
C ALA A 108 10.07 0.29 -11.26
N ILE A 109 9.93 0.75 -10.01
CA ILE A 109 11.01 0.62 -9.02
C ILE A 109 11.24 -0.84 -8.64
N LYS A 110 10.16 -1.64 -8.53
CA LYS A 110 10.28 -3.08 -8.26
C LYS A 110 11.08 -3.76 -9.37
N ASP A 111 10.89 -3.35 -10.62
CA ASP A 111 11.62 -3.89 -11.77
C ASP A 111 13.08 -3.38 -11.82
N LYS A 112 13.33 -2.10 -11.52
CA LYS A 112 14.70 -1.54 -11.42
C LYS A 112 15.54 -2.15 -10.31
N LYS A 113 14.91 -2.64 -9.23
CA LYS A 113 15.60 -3.37 -8.14
C LYS A 113 15.92 -4.84 -8.48
N GLN A 114 15.54 -5.33 -9.67
CA GLN A 114 15.70 -6.74 -10.07
C GLN A 114 16.95 -7.07 -10.92
N GLN A 115 17.99 -6.22 -10.99
CA GLN A 115 19.31 -6.65 -11.53
C GLN A 115 20.50 -6.06 -10.77
N PRO A 116 21.57 -6.85 -10.52
CA PRO A 116 21.54 -8.15 -9.86
C PRO A 116 22.51 -8.17 -8.66
N GLU A 117 22.06 -8.62 -7.49
CA GLU A 117 22.91 -9.35 -6.52
C GLU A 117 22.03 -10.01 -5.44
N GLN A 118 21.91 -11.35 -5.55
CA GLN A 118 21.40 -12.32 -4.58
C GLN A 118 19.90 -12.31 -4.20
N SER A 119 19.38 -13.55 -4.02
CA SER A 119 18.24 -13.98 -3.19
C SER A 119 16.89 -14.32 -3.87
N GLY A 120 16.81 -15.50 -4.49
CA GLY A 120 15.51 -16.15 -4.77
C GLY A 120 14.61 -16.27 -3.54
N ASP A 121 15.20 -16.33 -2.33
CA ASP A 121 14.48 -16.34 -1.06
C ASP A 121 13.75 -15.01 -0.76
N ARG A 122 14.32 -13.85 -1.11
CA ARG A 122 13.66 -12.56 -0.86
C ARG A 122 12.46 -12.35 -1.78
N THR A 123 12.60 -12.75 -3.05
CA THR A 123 11.50 -12.74 -4.02
C THR A 123 10.38 -13.70 -3.58
N PHE A 124 10.74 -14.89 -3.10
CA PHE A 124 9.80 -15.86 -2.56
C PHE A 124 9.02 -15.31 -1.34
N LEU A 125 9.73 -14.73 -0.36
CA LEU A 125 9.09 -14.18 0.85
C LEU A 125 8.20 -12.97 0.54
N THR A 126 8.63 -12.13 -0.40
CA THR A 126 7.82 -11.01 -0.89
C THR A 126 6.53 -11.51 -1.53
N GLN A 127 6.64 -12.52 -2.41
CA GLN A 127 5.48 -13.12 -3.07
C GLN A 127 4.51 -13.72 -2.06
N MET A 128 5.01 -14.38 -1.02
CA MET A 128 4.17 -14.97 0.04
C MET A 128 3.27 -13.93 0.74
N VAL A 129 3.76 -12.71 0.97
CA VAL A 129 2.95 -11.62 1.55
C VAL A 129 1.87 -11.15 0.57
N TYR A 130 2.22 -10.99 -0.70
CA TYR A 130 1.22 -10.63 -1.73
C TYR A 130 0.15 -11.71 -1.89
N ASP A 131 0.55 -12.97 -1.94
CA ASP A 131 -0.35 -14.12 -2.01
C ASP A 131 -1.26 -14.18 -0.78
N TYR A 132 -0.74 -13.81 0.40
CA TYR A 132 -1.54 -13.68 1.61
C TYR A 132 -2.62 -12.62 1.49
N CYS A 133 -2.27 -11.38 1.14
CA CYS A 133 -3.25 -10.32 1.03
C CYS A 133 -4.30 -10.65 -0.05
N ALA A 134 -3.88 -11.24 -1.17
CA ALA A 134 -4.79 -11.73 -2.20
C ALA A 134 -5.74 -12.80 -1.67
N THR A 135 -5.22 -13.79 -0.94
CA THR A 135 -6.00 -14.88 -0.38
C THR A 135 -7.00 -14.38 0.66
N VAL A 136 -6.61 -13.45 1.53
CA VAL A 136 -7.52 -12.82 2.51
C VAL A 136 -8.61 -12.02 1.80
N PHE A 137 -8.28 -11.29 0.74
CA PHE A 137 -9.28 -10.55 -0.01
C PHE A 137 -10.27 -11.48 -0.72
N GLU A 138 -9.80 -12.57 -1.30
CA GLU A 138 -10.66 -13.63 -1.85
C GLU A 138 -11.50 -14.30 -0.77
N PHE A 139 -10.94 -14.55 0.40
CA PHE A 139 -11.70 -15.07 1.53
C PHE A 139 -12.89 -14.16 1.87
N TYR A 140 -12.67 -12.85 1.97
CA TYR A 140 -13.75 -11.88 2.22
C TYR A 140 -14.78 -11.79 1.08
N LYS A 141 -14.37 -12.00 -0.17
CA LYS A 141 -15.32 -12.05 -1.31
C LYS A 141 -16.28 -13.24 -1.23
N ASN A 142 -15.89 -14.32 -0.56
CA ASN A 142 -16.75 -15.48 -0.40
C ASN A 142 -17.82 -15.29 0.68
N PHE A 143 -17.71 -14.27 1.54
CA PHE A 143 -18.73 -14.06 2.57
C PHE A 143 -20.11 -13.81 1.92
N PRO A 144 -21.18 -14.41 2.47
CA PRO A 144 -21.26 -15.09 3.78
C PRO A 144 -20.83 -16.57 3.78
N ASP A 145 -20.41 -17.15 2.66
CA ASP A 145 -19.87 -18.51 2.64
C ASP A 145 -18.49 -18.53 3.32
N HIS A 146 -18.40 -19.15 4.49
CA HIS A 146 -17.17 -19.23 5.28
C HIS A 146 -16.17 -20.25 4.70
N ARG A 147 -15.46 -19.85 3.64
CA ARG A 147 -14.56 -20.69 2.83
C ARG A 147 -13.10 -20.61 3.23
N THR A 148 -12.75 -21.16 4.39
CA THR A 148 -11.37 -21.12 4.94
C THR A 148 -10.36 -21.95 4.13
N GLU A 149 -10.84 -22.86 3.28
CA GLU A 149 -10.01 -23.71 2.42
C GLU A 149 -9.13 -22.93 1.44
N VAL A 150 -9.47 -21.66 1.14
CA VAL A 150 -8.66 -20.78 0.30
C VAL A 150 -7.23 -20.59 0.85
N PHE A 151 -7.04 -20.74 2.17
CA PHE A 151 -5.74 -20.61 2.82
C PHE A 151 -4.85 -21.87 2.72
N LYS A 152 -5.38 -23.02 2.28
CA LYS A 152 -4.71 -24.33 2.39
C LYS A 152 -3.28 -24.38 1.85
N ASN A 153 -3.02 -23.67 0.76
CA ASN A 153 -1.69 -23.68 0.12
C ASN A 153 -0.69 -22.72 0.76
N LEU A 154 -1.19 -21.75 1.54
CA LEU A 154 -0.40 -20.65 2.06
C LEU A 154 -0.17 -20.72 3.57
N VAL A 155 -1.10 -21.35 4.29
CA VAL A 155 -1.11 -21.46 5.75
C VAL A 155 -1.13 -22.94 6.13
N PHE A 156 -0.48 -23.30 7.24
CA PHE A 156 -0.64 -24.62 7.83
C PHE A 156 -2.06 -24.82 8.39
N GLU A 157 -2.62 -26.03 8.30
CA GLU A 157 -4.00 -26.30 8.75
C GLU A 157 -4.16 -26.13 10.27
N ASP A 158 -3.17 -26.57 11.06
CA ASP A 158 -3.19 -26.46 12.54
C ASP A 158 -2.53 -25.19 13.06
N SER A 159 -2.54 -24.11 12.27
CA SER A 159 -1.83 -22.89 12.62
C SER A 159 -2.69 -21.96 13.50
N PRO A 160 -2.09 -21.23 14.46
CA PRO A 160 -2.81 -20.28 15.29
C PRO A 160 -3.53 -19.19 14.48
N PHE A 161 -2.99 -18.83 13.32
CA PHE A 161 -3.65 -17.90 12.41
C PHE A 161 -4.99 -18.44 11.93
N LEU A 162 -5.02 -19.68 11.42
CA LEU A 162 -6.23 -20.22 10.81
C LEU A 162 -7.33 -20.40 11.85
N GLU A 163 -6.98 -20.80 13.06
CA GLU A 163 -7.92 -20.89 14.20
C GLU A 163 -8.55 -19.53 14.50
N ARG A 164 -7.73 -18.47 14.66
CA ARG A 164 -8.24 -17.11 14.92
C ARG A 164 -9.07 -16.57 13.77
N ALA A 165 -8.56 -16.66 12.54
CA ALA A 165 -9.25 -16.19 11.34
C ALA A 165 -10.61 -16.87 11.22
N SER A 166 -10.67 -18.20 11.40
CA SER A 166 -11.93 -18.96 11.35
C SER A 166 -12.91 -18.52 12.43
N HIS A 167 -12.45 -18.32 13.66
CA HIS A 167 -13.33 -17.89 14.75
C HIS A 167 -13.92 -16.50 14.49
N PHE A 168 -13.09 -15.52 14.13
CA PHE A 168 -13.54 -14.13 13.91
C PHE A 168 -14.46 -14.01 12.69
N SER A 169 -14.12 -14.67 11.59
CA SER A 169 -14.89 -14.56 10.34
C SER A 169 -16.20 -15.33 10.36
N LYS A 170 -16.31 -16.38 11.17
CA LYS A 170 -17.58 -17.10 11.37
C LYS A 170 -18.68 -16.18 11.88
N GLU A 171 -18.38 -15.31 12.86
CA GLU A 171 -19.37 -14.33 13.36
C GLU A 171 -19.81 -13.35 12.26
N LEU A 172 -18.89 -12.91 11.40
CA LEU A 172 -19.21 -12.02 10.27
C LEU A 172 -20.08 -12.71 9.22
N CYS A 173 -19.80 -13.98 8.94
CA CYS A 173 -20.58 -14.80 8.01
C CYS A 173 -21.99 -15.09 8.54
N GLU A 174 -22.13 -15.42 9.84
CA GLU A 174 -23.42 -15.63 10.51
C GLU A 174 -24.28 -14.37 10.48
N ARG A 175 -23.66 -13.18 10.42
CA ARG A 175 -24.32 -11.88 10.27
C ARG A 175 -24.53 -11.45 8.82
N ASP A 176 -24.34 -12.35 7.85
CA ASP A 176 -24.53 -12.10 6.41
C ASP A 176 -23.76 -10.87 5.89
N PHE A 177 -22.50 -10.72 6.30
CA PHE A 177 -21.61 -9.70 5.73
C PHE A 177 -21.26 -10.07 4.28
N GLN A 178 -21.33 -9.08 3.39
CA GLN A 178 -21.01 -9.24 1.97
C GLN A 178 -20.03 -8.16 1.52
N LEU A 179 -18.91 -8.55 0.93
CA LEU A 179 -17.90 -7.60 0.46
C LEU A 179 -18.32 -6.94 -0.86
N ILE A 180 -18.34 -5.60 -0.89
CA ILE A 180 -18.69 -4.82 -2.07
C ILE A 180 -17.44 -4.50 -2.89
N THR A 181 -17.30 -5.15 -4.05
CA THR A 181 -16.14 -4.98 -4.95
C THR A 181 -16.44 -4.12 -6.18
N LYS A 182 -17.72 -3.85 -6.48
CA LYS A 182 -18.14 -3.04 -7.63
C LYS A 182 -17.46 -1.67 -7.61
N ASN A 183 -16.96 -1.23 -8.77
CA ASN A 183 -16.22 0.03 -8.95
C ASN A 183 -14.99 0.17 -8.03
N ASN A 184 -14.32 -0.94 -7.72
CA ASN A 184 -13.12 -0.99 -6.88
C ASN A 184 -13.33 -0.40 -5.46
N ARG A 185 -14.56 -0.47 -4.95
CA ARG A 185 -14.90 0.04 -3.61
C ARG A 185 -14.24 -0.71 -2.46
N SER A 186 -13.84 -1.96 -2.71
CA SER A 186 -12.98 -2.71 -1.82
C SER A 186 -11.68 -3.10 -2.53
N ASN A 187 -10.55 -2.86 -1.89
CA ASN A 187 -9.21 -3.15 -2.39
C ASN A 187 -8.21 -3.22 -1.23
N TYR A 188 -6.99 -3.65 -1.55
CA TYR A 188 -5.87 -3.64 -0.64
C TYR A 188 -4.59 -3.28 -1.40
N GLU A 189 -3.58 -2.83 -0.67
CA GLU A 189 -2.28 -2.52 -1.21
C GLU A 189 -1.18 -2.88 -0.20
N VAL A 190 -0.10 -3.50 -0.67
CA VAL A 190 1.08 -3.79 0.16
C VAL A 190 2.17 -2.79 -0.21
N PHE A 191 2.52 -1.93 0.74
CA PHE A 191 3.44 -0.81 0.52
C PHE A 191 4.90 -1.13 0.82
N ASP A 192 5.15 -1.97 1.83
CA ASP A 192 6.50 -2.27 2.26
C ASP A 192 6.56 -3.66 2.88
N ILE A 193 7.72 -4.32 2.75
CA ILE A 193 8.01 -5.61 3.36
C ILE A 193 9.46 -5.59 3.83
N HIS A 194 9.64 -5.78 5.12
CA HIS A 194 10.92 -5.85 5.79
C HIS A 194 11.14 -7.25 6.37
N ILE A 195 12.31 -7.83 6.13
CA ILE A 195 12.70 -9.10 6.76
C ILE A 195 13.30 -8.78 8.12
N VAL A 196 12.62 -9.19 9.19
CA VAL A 196 13.05 -9.00 10.58
C VAL A 196 13.96 -10.16 11.02
N THR A 197 13.67 -11.37 10.56
CA THR A 197 14.45 -12.56 10.91
C THR A 197 14.53 -13.50 9.72
N ASP A 198 15.74 -14.05 9.52
CA ASP A 198 16.10 -14.89 8.38
C ASP A 198 16.85 -16.15 8.86
N GLU A 199 16.13 -17.11 9.45
CA GLU A 199 16.69 -18.37 9.98
C GLU A 199 16.40 -19.55 9.04
N PRO A 200 17.15 -20.66 9.09
CA PRO A 200 17.01 -21.78 8.15
C PRO A 200 15.60 -22.40 8.06
N ASP A 201 14.85 -22.39 9.16
CA ASP A 201 13.53 -22.99 9.31
C ASP A 201 12.44 -21.99 9.71
N LYS A 202 12.80 -20.72 9.90
CA LYS A 202 11.89 -19.67 10.35
C LYS A 202 12.23 -18.33 9.70
N LYS A 203 11.22 -17.62 9.22
CA LYS A 203 11.35 -16.24 8.76
C LYS A 203 10.32 -15.37 9.47
N ILE A 204 10.73 -14.15 9.83
CA ILE A 204 9.81 -13.13 10.34
C ILE A 204 9.84 -11.96 9.37
N LEU A 205 8.67 -11.58 8.88
CA LEU A 205 8.49 -10.42 8.03
C LEU A 205 7.62 -9.40 8.74
N GLU A 206 7.88 -8.13 8.51
CA GLU A 206 6.98 -7.03 8.83
C GLU A 206 6.56 -6.38 7.51
N SER A 207 5.26 -6.15 7.32
CA SER A 207 4.74 -5.42 6.17
C SER A 207 3.94 -4.20 6.60
N GLN A 208 3.75 -3.31 5.63
CA GLN A 208 2.80 -2.20 5.71
C GLN A 208 1.73 -2.42 4.65
N GLU A 209 0.49 -2.55 5.10
CA GLU A 209 -0.64 -2.94 4.25
C GLU A 209 -1.80 -1.99 4.43
N PHE A 210 -2.37 -1.52 3.34
CA PHE A 210 -3.60 -0.77 3.37
C PHE A 210 -4.77 -1.64 2.94
N TRP A 211 -5.82 -1.57 3.73
CA TRP A 211 -7.07 -2.28 3.51
C TRP A 211 -8.19 -1.25 3.45
N ASN A 212 -8.82 -1.16 2.28
CA ASN A 212 -10.05 -0.39 2.07
C ASN A 212 -11.15 -1.39 1.73
N LEU A 213 -11.98 -1.76 2.70
CA LEU A 213 -13.03 -2.76 2.54
C LEU A 213 -14.38 -2.13 2.88
N LEU A 214 -15.37 -2.38 2.02
CA LEU A 214 -16.76 -2.03 2.25
C LEU A 214 -17.56 -3.32 2.33
N PHE A 215 -18.13 -3.58 3.50
CA PHE A 215 -19.08 -4.66 3.70
C PHE A 215 -20.49 -4.12 3.78
N ARG A 216 -21.45 -4.90 3.31
CA ARG A 216 -22.88 -4.69 3.52
C ARG A 216 -23.46 -5.87 4.27
N VAL A 217 -24.28 -5.62 5.28
CA VAL A 217 -25.08 -6.65 5.95
C VAL A 217 -26.31 -6.93 5.08
N GLY A 218 -26.50 -8.17 4.63
CA GLY A 218 -27.57 -8.50 3.67
C GLY A 218 -28.98 -8.24 4.20
N GLU A 219 -29.25 -8.49 5.49
CA GLU A 219 -30.57 -8.28 6.09
C GLU A 219 -30.96 -6.80 6.26
N THR A 220 -30.02 -5.94 6.68
CA THR A 220 -30.30 -4.55 7.05
C THR A 220 -29.88 -3.55 5.97
N GLY A 221 -28.99 -3.95 5.06
CA GLY A 221 -28.32 -3.06 4.12
C GLY A 221 -27.29 -2.12 4.78
N GLU A 222 -27.00 -2.29 6.08
CA GLU A 222 -26.02 -1.49 6.82
C GLU A 222 -24.63 -1.65 6.20
N GLU A 223 -23.94 -0.52 5.99
CA GLU A 223 -22.61 -0.49 5.39
C GLU A 223 -21.53 -0.31 6.46
N HIS A 224 -20.55 -1.20 6.46
CA HIS A 224 -19.38 -1.17 7.34
C HIS A 224 -18.11 -0.93 6.53
N PHE A 225 -17.36 0.10 6.94
CA PHE A 225 -16.11 0.48 6.29
C PHE A 225 -14.91 0.10 7.13
N VAL A 226 -13.95 -0.58 6.52
CA VAL A 226 -12.60 -0.76 7.03
C VAL A 226 -11.68 0.04 6.13
N ASN A 227 -11.07 1.10 6.66
CA ASN A 227 -10.09 1.90 5.92
C ASN A 227 -8.89 2.09 6.86
N GLN A 228 -7.92 1.19 6.75
CA GLN A 228 -6.85 1.07 7.73
C GLN A 228 -5.53 0.74 7.03
N LEU A 229 -4.49 1.48 7.43
CA LEU A 229 -3.12 1.07 7.24
C LEU A 229 -2.73 0.23 8.46
N ASN A 230 -2.31 -0.99 8.20
CA ASN A 230 -1.88 -1.97 9.19
C ASN A 230 -0.39 -2.20 9.07
N THR A 231 0.28 -2.25 10.21
CA THR A 231 1.50 -3.03 10.31
C THR A 231 1.11 -4.50 10.41
N GLN A 232 1.75 -5.40 9.69
CA GLN A 232 1.44 -6.83 9.79
C GLN A 232 2.74 -7.62 9.94
N ILE A 233 2.83 -8.39 11.01
CA ILE A 233 3.97 -9.26 11.28
C ILE A 233 3.59 -10.68 10.86
N TYR A 234 4.43 -11.30 10.04
CA TYR A 234 4.28 -12.67 9.56
C TYR A 234 5.31 -13.58 10.19
N PHE A 235 4.85 -14.70 10.72
CA PHE A 235 5.69 -15.79 11.20
C PHE A 235 5.59 -16.93 10.20
N ILE A 236 6.65 -17.14 9.44
CA ILE A 236 6.73 -18.15 8.39
C ILE A 236 7.63 -19.28 8.89
N ARG A 237 7.19 -20.52 8.71
CA ARG A 237 7.93 -21.72 9.14
C ARG A 237 8.15 -22.67 7.98
N LYS A 238 9.28 -23.39 8.05
CA LYS A 238 9.59 -24.53 7.18
C LYS A 238 9.30 -25.82 7.94
N ILE A 239 8.27 -26.56 7.52
CA ILE A 239 7.92 -27.86 8.10
C ILE A 239 7.88 -28.88 6.97
N ASN A 240 8.58 -30.01 7.11
CA ASN A 240 8.69 -31.04 6.08
C ASN A 240 9.12 -30.49 4.70
N ASN A 241 10.08 -29.55 4.73
CA ASN A 241 10.62 -28.85 3.57
C ASN A 241 9.62 -27.94 2.82
N VAL A 242 8.45 -27.65 3.40
CA VAL A 242 7.45 -26.72 2.87
C VAL A 242 7.41 -25.46 3.71
N TRP A 243 7.48 -24.30 3.06
CA TRP A 243 7.34 -22.99 3.68
C TRP A 243 5.88 -22.53 3.63
N LYS A 244 5.29 -22.21 4.78
CA LYS A 244 3.96 -21.59 4.88
C LYS A 244 3.91 -20.62 6.05
N ILE A 245 2.89 -19.76 6.03
CA ILE A 245 2.57 -18.89 7.15
C ILE A 245 2.09 -19.79 8.30
N TRP A 246 2.78 -19.67 9.43
CA TRP A 246 2.39 -20.30 10.69
C TRP A 246 1.45 -19.37 11.45
N ASP A 247 1.81 -18.10 11.55
CA ASP A 247 1.00 -17.13 12.24
C ASP A 247 1.16 -15.74 11.63
N ASN A 248 0.23 -14.85 11.93
CA ASN A 248 0.41 -13.44 11.69
C ASN A 248 -0.14 -12.62 12.86
N TYR A 249 0.40 -11.42 13.05
CA TYR A 249 -0.03 -10.53 14.09
C TYR A 249 -0.13 -9.11 13.56
N ASN A 250 -1.31 -8.52 13.71
CA ASN A 250 -1.53 -7.11 13.46
C ASN A 250 -1.49 -6.38 14.82
N PRO A 251 -0.43 -5.62 15.14
CA PRO A 251 -0.37 -4.82 16.36
C PRO A 251 -1.44 -3.72 16.41
N ASP A 252 -2.01 -3.35 15.27
CA ASP A 252 -3.11 -2.39 15.15
C ASP A 252 -4.50 -3.06 15.31
N ALA A 253 -4.57 -4.38 15.48
CA ALA A 253 -5.83 -5.11 15.68
C ALA A 253 -6.49 -4.76 17.03
N GLY A 254 -7.80 -4.51 16.99
CA GLY A 254 -8.61 -4.19 18.18
C GLY A 254 -9.54 -2.98 18.02
N ARG A 255 -9.40 -2.17 16.96
CA ARG A 255 -10.22 -0.97 16.77
C ARG A 255 -11.68 -1.22 16.36
N LEU A 256 -12.02 -2.41 15.86
CA LEU A 256 -13.42 -2.76 15.51
C LEU A 256 -14.24 -3.28 16.71
N ASN A 257 -13.59 -3.71 17.80
CA ASN A 257 -14.25 -4.27 18.99
C ASN A 257 -14.44 -3.28 20.15
N HIS A 258 -14.05 -2.01 19.98
CA HIS A 258 -14.40 -0.99 20.95
C HIS A 258 -15.85 -0.55 20.73
N LYS A 259 -16.78 -1.26 21.40
CA LYS A 259 -18.06 -0.65 21.79
C LYS A 259 -17.73 0.60 22.59
N LYS A 260 -18.01 1.77 22.03
CA LYS A 260 -18.28 2.95 22.84
C LYS A 260 -19.66 2.79 23.47
#